data_AF-A0A2E8GLT2-F1
#
_entry.id   AF-A0A2E8GLT2-F1
#
_cell.length_a   1.000
_cell.length_b   1.000
_cell.length_c   1.000
_cell.angle_alpha   90.00
_cell.angle_beta   90.00
_cell.angle_gamma   90.00
#
_symmetry.space_group_name_H-M   'P 1'
#
loop_
_entity.id
_entity.type
_entity.pdbx_description
1 polymer ?
#
loop_
_entity_poly.entity_id
_entity_poly.type
_entity_poly.pdbx_seq_one_letter_code
_entity_poly.pdbx_strand_id
1 'polypeptide(L)'
;MTSDGVSLVRRKRDGVRPSIVDLLEQSIGDVMEQSELRSWIEHRAEMLFVCLKCLVLMIVGVAVAASWGQLTDNAEVALSIAVAVVGLFLWFGSHGAIMDIAAMRSDMDHDLASTTFGKQFAKAPFPIYLILNTLAMLGGTVMLVILLNA
;
A
#
# COMPACT_ATOMS: atom_id res chain seq x y z
N MET A 1 -16.69 -9.76 -19.02
CA MET A 1 -16.31 -10.60 -20.18
C MET A 1 -14.82 -10.93 -20.00
N THR A 2 -14.33 -12.12 -19.70
CA THR A 2 -14.90 -13.48 -19.58
C THR A 2 -13.89 -14.30 -18.74
N SER A 3 -14.07 -14.37 -17.41
CA SER A 3 -13.37 -15.36 -16.56
C SER A 3 -13.93 -16.78 -16.79
N ASP A 4 -15.13 -16.86 -17.38
CA ASP A 4 -15.80 -18.12 -17.73
C ASP A 4 -15.20 -18.84 -18.95
N GLY A 5 -14.29 -18.19 -19.70
CA GLY A 5 -13.67 -18.81 -20.89
C GLY A 5 -12.62 -19.88 -20.56
N VAL A 6 -11.88 -19.70 -19.46
CA VAL A 6 -10.77 -20.59 -19.08
C VAL A 6 -11.28 -21.83 -18.34
N SER A 7 -12.35 -21.68 -17.55
CA SER A 7 -12.97 -22.79 -16.82
C SER A 7 -13.66 -23.81 -17.74
N LEU A 8 -14.17 -23.36 -18.89
CA LEU A 8 -14.81 -24.22 -19.90
C LEU A 8 -13.81 -25.06 -20.70
N VAL A 9 -12.55 -24.61 -20.85
CA VAL A 9 -11.48 -25.42 -21.46
C VAL A 9 -10.97 -26.50 -20.50
N ARG A 10 -10.98 -26.25 -19.18
CA ARG A 10 -10.56 -27.23 -18.17
C ARG A 10 -11.47 -28.47 -18.09
N ARG A 11 -12.78 -28.34 -18.32
CA ARG A 11 -13.75 -29.45 -18.12
C ARG A 11 -13.86 -30.45 -19.28
N LYS A 12 -13.23 -30.21 -20.44
CA LYS A 12 -13.36 -31.10 -21.61
C LYS A 12 -12.16 -32.01 -21.82
N ARG A 13 -11.18 -32.04 -20.90
CA ARG A 13 -9.89 -32.70 -21.09
C ARG A 13 -9.59 -33.80 -20.07
N ASP A 14 -10.62 -34.44 -19.51
CA ASP A 14 -10.50 -35.45 -18.43
C ASP A 14 -9.96 -36.83 -18.89
N GLY A 15 -9.11 -36.89 -19.91
CA GLY A 15 -8.52 -38.15 -20.39
C GLY A 15 -7.34 -38.03 -21.34
N VAL A 16 -6.90 -36.82 -21.68
CA VAL A 16 -5.75 -36.60 -22.58
C VAL A 16 -4.60 -36.00 -21.75
N ARG A 17 -3.47 -36.71 -21.72
CA ARG A 17 -2.25 -36.25 -21.04
C ARG A 17 -1.86 -34.88 -21.65
N PRO A 18 -1.66 -33.81 -20.85
CA PRO A 18 -1.30 -32.51 -21.38
C PRO A 18 0.00 -32.62 -22.19
N SER A 19 0.03 -31.95 -23.35
CA SER A 19 1.22 -31.91 -24.19
C SER A 19 2.30 -31.06 -23.53
N ILE A 20 3.56 -31.23 -23.96
CA ILE A 20 4.66 -30.37 -23.49
C ILE A 20 4.35 -28.89 -23.76
N VAL A 21 3.65 -28.58 -24.86
CA VAL A 21 3.24 -27.21 -25.21
C VAL A 21 2.24 -26.67 -24.18
N ASP A 22 1.24 -27.46 -23.77
CA ASP A 22 0.28 -27.04 -22.72
C ASP A 22 0.99 -26.75 -21.39
N LEU A 23 1.97 -27.57 -21.02
CA LEU A 23 2.75 -27.38 -19.79
C LEU A 23 3.64 -26.13 -19.87
N LEU A 24 4.20 -25.83 -21.04
CA LEU A 24 4.98 -24.62 -21.27
C LEU A 24 4.10 -23.37 -21.23
N GLU A 25 2.93 -23.38 -21.87
CA GLU A 25 1.99 -22.25 -21.81
C GLU A 25 1.52 -21.97 -20.39
N GLN A 26 1.21 -23.02 -19.62
CA GLN A 26 0.85 -22.90 -18.21
C GLN A 26 2.01 -22.31 -17.38
N SER A 27 3.23 -22.86 -17.53
CA SER A 27 4.40 -22.37 -16.81
C SER A 27 4.74 -20.93 -17.15
N ILE A 28 4.59 -20.52 -18.41
CA ILE A 28 4.80 -19.13 -18.84
C ILE A 28 3.72 -18.22 -18.24
N GLY A 29 2.46 -18.68 -18.20
CA GLY A 29 1.36 -17.96 -17.57
C GLY A 29 1.60 -17.70 -16.08
N ASP A 30 1.96 -18.73 -15.32
CA ASP A 30 2.20 -18.64 -13.87
C ASP A 30 3.35 -17.68 -13.55
N VAL A 31 4.45 -17.73 -14.33
CA VAL A 31 5.58 -16.81 -14.16
C VAL A 31 5.20 -15.36 -14.44
N MET A 32 4.37 -15.14 -15.47
CA MET A 32 3.89 -13.80 -15.84
C MET A 32 3.01 -13.21 -14.73
N GLU A 33 2.04 -13.95 -14.22
CA GLU A 33 1.14 -13.50 -13.13
C GLU A 33 1.93 -13.16 -11.86
N GLN A 34 2.91 -13.98 -11.47
CA GLN A 34 3.78 -13.69 -10.32
C GLN A 34 4.60 -12.41 -10.52
N SER A 35 5.03 -12.10 -11.75
CA SER A 35 5.80 -10.89 -12.05
C SER A 35 4.95 -9.62 -11.95
N GLU A 36 3.69 -9.68 -12.40
CA GLU A 36 2.74 -8.56 -12.29
C GLU A 36 2.38 -8.28 -10.82
N LEU A 37 2.09 -9.33 -10.04
CA LEU A 37 1.83 -9.23 -8.61
C LEU A 37 3.00 -8.56 -7.87
N ARG A 38 4.24 -8.97 -8.17
CA ARG A 38 5.45 -8.37 -7.58
C ARG A 38 5.59 -6.89 -7.94
N SER A 39 5.44 -6.55 -9.22
CA SER A 39 5.54 -5.17 -9.70
C SER A 39 4.50 -4.28 -9.01
N TRP A 40 3.28 -4.77 -8.85
CA TRP A 40 2.21 -4.04 -8.19
C TRP A 40 2.48 -3.81 -6.70
N ILE A 41 2.98 -4.82 -5.99
CA ILE A 41 3.40 -4.68 -4.58
C ILE A 41 4.51 -3.65 -4.43
N GLU A 42 5.52 -3.71 -5.29
CA GLU A 42 6.64 -2.77 -5.25
C GLU A 42 6.17 -1.33 -5.45
N HIS A 43 5.26 -1.12 -6.41
CA HIS A 43 4.64 0.18 -6.63
C HIS A 43 3.83 0.69 -5.41
N ARG A 44 3.05 -0.19 -4.76
CA ARG A 44 2.30 0.18 -3.55
C ARG A 44 3.21 0.46 -2.36
N ALA A 45 4.28 -0.30 -2.20
CA ALA A 45 5.28 -0.06 -1.18
C ALA A 45 6.01 1.27 -1.41
N GLU A 46 6.36 1.59 -2.65
CA GLU A 46 6.96 2.87 -3.02
C GLU A 46 6.02 4.04 -2.67
N MET A 47 4.73 3.95 -3.02
CA MET A 47 3.73 4.97 -2.66
C MET A 47 3.65 5.20 -1.15
N LEU A 48 3.73 4.13 -0.34
CA LEU A 48 3.77 4.24 1.12
C LEU A 48 5.03 4.98 1.60
N PHE A 49 6.20 4.66 1.04
CA PHE A 49 7.44 5.37 1.35
C PHE A 49 7.39 6.85 0.95
N VAL A 50 6.76 7.17 -0.18
CA VAL A 50 6.55 8.56 -0.61
C VAL A 50 5.68 9.30 0.41
N CYS A 51 4.57 8.70 0.84
CA CYS A 51 3.69 9.30 1.84
C CYS A 51 4.43 9.58 3.17
N LEU A 52 5.26 8.64 3.62
CA LEU A 52 6.09 8.81 4.82
C LEU A 52 7.12 9.94 4.67
N LYS A 53 7.80 10.03 3.53
CA LYS A 53 8.74 11.12 3.25
C LYS A 53 8.03 12.48 3.25
N CYS A 54 6.85 12.58 2.64
CA CYS A 54 6.04 13.79 2.66
C CYS A 54 5.59 14.18 4.07
N LEU A 55 5.21 13.21 4.91
CA LEU A 55 4.88 13.46 6.31
C LEU A 55 6.08 14.04 7.07
N VAL A 56 7.26 13.44 6.92
CA VAL A 56 8.49 13.93 7.58
C VAL A 56 8.83 15.35 7.12
N LEU A 57 8.76 15.62 5.81
CA LEU A 57 9.01 16.96 5.27
C LEU A 57 8.00 17.99 5.77
N MET A 58 6.73 17.62 5.89
CA MET A 58 5.69 18.48 6.46
C MET A 58 5.97 18.79 7.93
N ILE A 59 6.33 17.78 8.74
CA ILE A 59 6.70 17.98 10.16
C ILE A 59 7.87 18.96 10.27
N VAL A 60 8.95 18.73 9.50
CA VAL A 60 10.13 19.60 9.51
C VAL A 60 9.79 21.01 9.02
N GLY A 61 9.02 21.13 7.93
CA GLY A 61 8.63 22.42 7.38
C GLY A 61 7.79 23.25 8.35
N VAL A 62 6.82 22.63 9.02
CA VAL A 62 5.99 23.28 10.04
C VAL A 62 6.83 23.66 11.26
N ALA A 63 7.71 22.78 11.73
CA ALA A 63 8.59 23.09 12.87
C ALA A 63 9.51 24.28 12.57
N VAL A 64 10.09 24.35 11.37
CA VAL A 64 10.90 25.50 10.94
C VAL A 64 10.06 26.77 10.87
N ALA A 65 8.89 26.73 10.22
CA ALA A 65 8.01 27.89 10.11
C ALA A 65 7.56 28.43 11.49
N ALA A 66 7.17 27.52 12.39
CA ALA A 66 6.77 27.88 13.75
C ALA A 66 7.95 28.46 14.56
N SER A 67 9.16 27.92 14.40
CA SER A 67 10.35 28.41 15.11
C SER A 67 10.74 29.85 14.75
N TRP A 68 10.30 30.35 13.59
CA TRP A 68 10.57 31.72 13.17
C TRP A 68 9.70 32.77 13.88
N GLY A 69 8.55 32.37 14.46
CA GLY A 69 7.72 33.21 15.33
C GLY A 69 7.08 34.45 14.68
N GLN A 70 6.99 34.50 13.34
CA GLN A 70 6.46 35.65 12.59
C GLN A 70 5.17 35.32 11.81
N LEU A 71 4.48 34.24 12.17
CA LEU A 71 3.19 33.94 11.58
C LEU A 71 2.14 34.93 12.11
N THR A 72 1.30 35.43 11.20
CA THR A 72 0.10 36.19 11.60
C THR A 72 -1.04 35.23 11.89
N ASP A 73 -2.03 35.63 12.69
CA ASP A 73 -3.18 34.78 13.05
C ASP A 73 -3.86 34.14 11.82
N ASN A 74 -4.04 34.91 10.75
CA ASN A 74 -4.62 34.40 9.50
C ASN A 74 -3.72 33.38 8.80
N ALA A 75 -2.39 33.55 8.90
CA ALA A 75 -1.43 32.61 8.31
C ALA A 75 -1.35 31.31 9.11
N GLU A 76 -1.47 31.35 10.44
CA GLU A 76 -1.51 30.16 11.30
C GLU A 76 -2.73 29.30 11.01
N VAL A 77 -3.91 29.92 10.87
CA VAL A 77 -5.16 29.23 10.51
C VAL A 77 -5.05 28.62 9.11
N ALA A 78 -4.56 29.38 8.12
CA ALA A 78 -4.38 28.88 6.76
C ALA A 78 -3.39 27.70 6.70
N LEU A 79 -2.27 27.80 7.43
CA LEU A 79 -1.27 26.73 7.51
C LEU A 79 -1.85 25.49 8.22
N SER A 80 -2.65 25.67 9.26
CA SER A 80 -3.32 24.58 9.98
C SER A 80 -4.29 23.81 9.09
N ILE A 81 -5.09 24.52 8.28
CA ILE A 81 -5.98 23.88 7.29
C ILE A 81 -5.16 23.11 6.25
N ALA A 82 -4.07 23.70 5.75
CA ALA A 82 -3.20 23.03 4.79
C ALA A 82 -2.59 21.74 5.37
N VAL A 83 -2.06 21.79 6.60
CA VAL A 83 -1.53 20.62 7.31
C VAL A 83 -2.59 19.55 7.48
N ALA A 84 -3.81 19.91 7.90
CA ALA A 84 -4.90 18.96 8.09
C ALA A 84 -5.31 18.27 6.77
N VAL A 85 -5.48 19.04 5.69
CA VAL A 85 -5.85 18.50 4.37
C VAL A 85 -4.75 17.62 3.80
N VAL A 86 -3.49 18.05 3.86
CA VAL A 86 -2.35 17.25 3.38
C VAL A 86 -2.19 16.00 4.22
N GLY A 87 -2.31 16.08 5.55
CA GLY A 87 -2.28 14.92 6.45
C GLY A 87 -3.33 13.87 6.12
N LEU A 88 -4.57 14.32 5.90
CA LEU A 88 -5.68 13.45 5.53
C LEU A 88 -5.42 12.78 4.16
N PHE A 89 -4.93 13.54 3.18
CA PHE A 89 -4.58 13.01 1.87
C PHE A 89 -3.47 11.95 1.94
N LEU A 90 -2.40 12.23 2.69
CA LEU A 90 -1.30 11.29 2.91
C LEU A 90 -1.78 10.01 3.62
N TRP A 91 -2.68 10.15 4.58
CA TRP A 91 -3.30 9.01 5.25
C TRP A 91 -4.12 8.15 4.29
N PHE A 92 -4.96 8.74 3.44
CA PHE A 92 -5.71 7.97 2.44
C PHE A 92 -4.78 7.20 1.49
N GLY A 93 -3.71 7.84 1.01
CA GLY A 93 -2.73 7.21 0.14
C GLY A 93 -2.01 6.04 0.81
N SER A 94 -1.49 6.23 2.03
CA SER A 94 -0.76 5.19 2.74
C SER A 94 -1.68 4.08 3.27
N HIS A 95 -2.90 4.41 3.71
CA HIS A 95 -3.88 3.43 4.17
C HIS A 95 -4.32 2.51 3.03
N GLY A 96 -4.61 3.09 1.86
CA GLY A 96 -4.92 2.33 0.65
C GLY A 96 -3.77 1.39 0.26
N ALA A 97 -2.53 1.88 0.26
CA ALA A 97 -1.36 1.06 -0.04
C ALA A 97 -1.19 -0.15 0.92
N ILE A 98 -1.44 0.03 2.23
CA ILE A 98 -1.36 -1.06 3.20
C ILE A 98 -2.46 -2.10 2.98
N MET A 99 -3.70 -1.65 2.73
CA MET A 99 -4.82 -2.56 2.45
C MET A 99 -4.58 -3.36 1.16
N ASP A 100 -4.04 -2.71 0.14
CA ASP A 100 -3.69 -3.31 -1.13
C ASP A 100 -2.61 -4.39 -0.96
N ILE A 101 -1.55 -4.10 -0.21
CA ILE A 101 -0.52 -5.10 0.13
C ILE A 101 -1.12 -6.25 0.98
N ALA A 102 -2.06 -5.95 1.88
CA ALA A 102 -2.74 -6.95 2.69
C ALA A 102 -3.62 -7.89 1.84
N ALA A 103 -4.32 -7.36 0.83
CA ALA A 103 -5.13 -8.13 -0.11
C ALA A 103 -4.26 -9.09 -0.93
N MET A 104 -3.05 -8.68 -1.35
CA MET A 104 -2.12 -9.56 -2.08
C MET A 104 -1.73 -10.83 -1.30
N ARG A 105 -1.94 -10.88 0.02
CA ARG A 105 -1.79 -12.13 0.79
C ARG A 105 -2.76 -13.21 0.34
N SER A 106 -4.01 -12.88 0.02
CA SER A 106 -4.99 -13.87 -0.43
C SER A 106 -4.72 -14.36 -1.84
N ASP A 107 -4.02 -13.55 -2.63
CA ASP A 107 -3.79 -13.78 -4.06
C ASP A 107 -2.42 -14.41 -4.33
N MET A 108 -1.72 -14.85 -3.27
CA MET A 108 -0.41 -15.48 -3.36
C MET A 108 -0.52 -16.95 -3.76
N ASP A 109 0.15 -17.34 -4.85
CA ASP A 109 0.21 -18.73 -5.33
C ASP A 109 0.82 -19.70 -4.29
N HIS A 110 0.43 -20.97 -4.36
CA HIS A 110 0.79 -22.03 -3.43
C HIS A 110 2.30 -22.21 -3.28
N ASP A 111 3.05 -22.13 -4.38
CA ASP A 111 4.51 -22.29 -4.35
C ASP A 111 5.14 -21.15 -3.54
N LEU A 112 4.74 -19.90 -3.80
CA LEU A 112 5.23 -18.72 -3.08
C LEU A 112 4.78 -18.72 -1.61
N ALA A 113 3.54 -19.14 -1.35
CA ALA A 113 2.98 -19.27 0.00
C ALA A 113 3.70 -20.32 0.86
N SER A 114 4.22 -21.38 0.23
CA SER A 114 4.94 -22.46 0.92
C SER A 114 6.34 -22.06 1.42
N THR A 115 6.92 -21.03 0.81
CA THR A 115 8.26 -20.51 1.16
C THR A 115 8.29 -19.92 2.58
N THR A 116 9.49 -19.76 3.14
CA THR A 116 9.67 -19.05 4.41
C THR A 116 9.12 -17.62 4.35
N PHE A 117 9.34 -16.93 3.23
CA PHE A 117 8.81 -15.59 3.01
C PHE A 117 7.29 -15.59 3.05
N GLY A 118 6.62 -16.45 2.27
CA GLY A 118 5.17 -16.55 2.24
C GLY A 118 4.56 -16.85 3.61
N LYS A 119 5.17 -17.77 4.37
CA LYS A 119 4.74 -18.10 5.74
C LYS A 119 4.87 -16.93 6.72
N GLN A 120 5.91 -16.10 6.61
CA GLN A 120 6.06 -14.91 7.46
C GLN A 120 5.12 -13.80 7.01
N PHE A 121 4.99 -13.61 5.71
CA PHE A 121 4.05 -12.65 5.13
C PHE A 121 2.61 -12.97 5.53
N ALA A 122 2.24 -14.26 5.63
CA ALA A 122 0.95 -14.73 6.14
C ALA A 122 0.71 -14.44 7.64
N LYS A 123 1.77 -14.21 8.42
CA LYS A 123 1.70 -13.89 9.86
C LYS A 123 1.77 -12.39 10.15
N ALA A 124 2.11 -11.56 9.16
CA ALA A 124 2.24 -10.13 9.32
C ALA A 124 0.95 -9.51 9.93
N PRO A 125 1.06 -8.70 11.00
CA PRO A 125 -0.10 -8.11 11.66
C PRO A 125 -0.54 -6.82 10.96
N PHE A 126 -1.11 -6.94 9.75
CA PHE A 126 -1.62 -5.79 8.99
C PHE A 126 -2.57 -4.85 9.76
N PRO A 127 -3.48 -5.33 10.63
CA PRO A 127 -4.28 -4.44 11.46
C PRO A 127 -3.43 -3.51 12.35
N ILE A 128 -2.31 -3.99 12.88
CA ILE A 128 -1.39 -3.18 13.69
C ILE A 128 -0.72 -2.12 12.80
N TYR A 129 -0.29 -2.49 11.59
CA TYR A 129 0.28 -1.52 10.65
C TYR A 129 -0.71 -0.43 10.25
N LEU A 130 -1.99 -0.76 10.05
CA LEU A 130 -3.05 0.21 9.77
C LEU A 130 -3.26 1.18 10.94
N ILE A 131 -3.27 0.66 12.18
CA ILE A 131 -3.38 1.49 13.39
C ILE A 131 -2.18 2.43 13.51
N LEU A 132 -0.96 1.90 13.40
CA LEU A 132 0.26 2.70 13.49
C LEU A 132 0.35 3.75 12.38
N ASN A 133 -0.01 3.41 11.14
CA ASN A 133 -0.08 4.35 10.03
C ASN A 133 -1.11 5.45 10.28
N THR A 134 -2.29 5.09 10.80
CA THR A 134 -3.34 6.06 11.13
C THR A 134 -2.90 7.01 12.24
N LEU A 135 -2.29 6.49 13.30
CA LEU A 135 -1.74 7.29 14.38
C LEU A 135 -0.60 8.20 13.91
N ALA A 136 0.32 7.69 13.08
CA ALA A 136 1.43 8.49 12.58
C ALA A 136 0.95 9.61 11.64
N MET A 137 0.10 9.29 10.67
CA MET A 137 -0.36 10.25 9.66
C MET A 137 -1.35 11.26 10.24
N LEU A 138 -2.45 10.79 10.84
CA LEU A 138 -3.50 11.66 11.38
C LEU A 138 -3.13 12.22 12.75
N GLY A 139 -2.62 11.38 13.66
CA GLY A 139 -2.20 11.84 14.97
C GLY A 139 -1.05 12.85 14.87
N GLY A 140 -0.06 12.59 14.02
CA GLY A 140 1.03 13.53 13.75
C GLY A 140 0.53 14.87 13.20
N THR A 141 -0.40 14.86 12.25
CA THR A 141 -0.95 16.12 11.72
C THR A 141 -1.83 16.87 12.70
N VAL A 142 -2.64 16.17 13.51
CA VAL A 142 -3.38 16.82 14.61
C VAL A 142 -2.43 17.50 15.59
N MET A 143 -1.33 16.85 15.95
CA MET A 143 -0.32 17.46 16.85
C MET A 143 0.33 18.69 16.24
N LEU A 144 0.61 18.70 14.93
CA LEU A 144 1.12 19.88 14.23
C LEU A 144 0.10 21.03 14.22
N VAL A 145 -1.18 20.73 13.99
CA VAL A 145 -2.25 21.73 14.06
C VAL A 145 -2.36 22.31 15.47
N ILE A 146 -2.32 21.47 16.51
CA ILE A 146 -2.31 21.95 17.90
C ILE A 146 -1.11 22.87 18.14
N LEU A 147 0.10 22.47 17.71
CA LEU A 147 1.31 23.28 17.85
C LEU A 147 1.22 24.65 17.17
N LEU A 148 0.55 24.72 16.01
CA LEU A 148 0.37 25.98 15.28
C LEU A 148 -0.65 26.93 15.90
N ASN A 149 -1.52 26.45 16.81
CA ASN A 149 -2.59 27.24 17.43
C ASN A 149 -2.45 27.30 18.96
N ALA A 150 -1.28 26.93 19.50
CA ALA A 150 -0.96 26.92 20.93
C ALA A 150 -0.30 28.23 21.36
#